data_AF-A0A645A151-F1
#
_entry.id   AF-A0A645A151-F1
#
_cell.length_a   1.000
_cell.length_b   1.000
_cell.length_c   1.000
_cell.angle_alpha   90.00
_cell.angle_beta   90.00
_cell.angle_gamma   90.00
#
_symmetry.space_group_name_H-M   'P 1'
#
loop_
_entity.id
_entity.type
_entity.pdbx_description
1 polymer ?
#
loop_
_entity_poly.entity_id
_entity_poly.type
_entity_poly.pdbx_seq_one_letter_code
_entity_poly.pdbx_strand_id
1 'polypeptide(L)'
;MHARGQFGIFGSNTGLVVQGLFANQGPTREIVAGMGLRFMLTEQSHYTGFMKESALTFGASYRVADAIIPQVQLEIANFAVGVGYDVNVSGLDVASDGRGGIELYLRYINPSPFRYQNKSFNKSFF
;
A
#
# COMPACT_ATOMS: atom_id res chain seq x y z
N MET A 1 16.45 -0.92 -3.14
CA MET A 1 15.75 0.32 -3.56
C MET A 1 14.26 0.09 -3.43
N HIS A 2 13.53 1.01 -2.82
CA HIS A 2 12.07 0.96 -2.67
C HIS A 2 11.48 2.25 -3.25
N ALA A 3 10.43 2.11 -4.05
CA ALA A 3 9.70 3.21 -4.67
C ALA A 3 8.21 3.00 -4.43
N ARG A 4 7.50 4.07 -4.04
CA ARG A 4 6.05 4.06 -3.86
C ARG A 4 5.47 5.35 -4.40
N GLY A 5 4.46 5.23 -5.27
CA GLY A 5 3.66 6.32 -5.81
C GLY A 5 2.21 6.17 -5.39
N GLN A 6 1.54 7.31 -5.19
CA GLN A 6 0.10 7.35 -4.92
C GLN A 6 -0.53 8.43 -5.80
N PHE A 7 -1.62 8.08 -6.48
CA PHE A 7 -2.36 8.95 -7.38
C PHE A 7 -3.83 8.98 -6.95
N GLY A 8 -4.34 10.15 -6.57
CA GLY A 8 -5.76 10.31 -6.27
C GLY A 8 -6.60 10.26 -7.55
N ILE A 9 -7.76 9.60 -7.49
CA ILE A 9 -8.73 9.57 -8.59
C ILE A 9 -9.65 10.78 -8.43
N PHE A 10 -9.68 11.64 -9.45
CA PHE A 10 -10.45 12.88 -9.44
C PHE A 10 -11.93 12.63 -9.13
N GLY A 11 -12.49 13.42 -8.20
CA GLY A 11 -13.90 13.34 -7.81
C GLY A 11 -14.27 12.17 -6.89
N SER A 12 -13.28 11.47 -6.31
CA SER A 12 -13.54 10.36 -5.39
C SER A 12 -12.54 10.30 -4.24
N ASN A 13 -12.93 9.62 -3.16
CA ASN A 13 -12.08 9.36 -2.00
C ASN A 13 -11.16 8.15 -2.21
N THR A 14 -10.86 7.84 -3.47
CA THR A 14 -10.07 6.67 -3.89
C THR A 14 -8.76 7.12 -4.52
N GLY A 15 -7.69 6.37 -4.28
CA GLY A 15 -6.41 6.55 -4.94
C GLY A 15 -5.80 5.23 -5.39
N LEU A 16 -5.03 5.28 -6.47
CA LEU A 16 -4.18 4.19 -6.92
C LEU A 16 -2.82 4.29 -6.22
N VAL A 17 -2.39 3.21 -5.60
CA VAL A 17 -1.04 3.07 -5.03
C VAL A 17 -0.27 2.13 -5.94
N VAL A 18 0.92 2.53 -6.34
CA VAL A 18 1.89 1.69 -7.06
C VAL A 18 3.16 1.62 -6.25
N GLN A 19 3.78 0.45 -6.18
CA GLN A 19 5.02 0.26 -5.44
C GLN A 19 5.96 -0.69 -6.16
N GLY A 20 7.25 -0.47 -5.99
CA GLY A 20 8.31 -1.29 -6.54
C GLY A 20 9.43 -1.44 -5.53
N LEU A 21 9.96 -2.65 -5.41
CA LEU A 21 11.16 -2.94 -4.66
C LEU A 21 12.13 -3.71 -5.55
N PHE A 22 13.36 -3.22 -5.59
CA PHE A 22 14.48 -3.89 -6.23
C PHE A 22 15.56 -4.10 -5.19
N ALA A 23 15.87 -5.35 -4.88
CA ALA A 23 16.96 -5.73 -3.99
C ALA A 23 17.96 -6.60 -4.75
N ASN A 24 19.24 -6.31 -4.55
CA ASN A 24 20.34 -7.06 -5.13
C ASN A 24 21.29 -7.46 -4.01
N GLN A 25 21.35 -8.76 -3.70
CA GLN A 25 22.15 -9.33 -2.63
C GLN A 25 23.09 -10.37 -3.24
N GLY A 26 24.25 -9.92 -3.74
CA GLY A 26 25.24 -10.77 -4.38
C GLY A 26 24.70 -11.48 -5.62
N PRO A 27 24.64 -12.83 -5.68
CA PRO A 27 24.07 -13.57 -6.82
C PRO A 27 22.53 -13.50 -6.87
N THR A 28 21.87 -13.14 -5.77
CA THR A 28 20.41 -13.15 -5.66
C THR A 28 19.84 -11.78 -5.99
N ARG A 29 18.84 -11.76 -6.90
CA ARG A 29 18.10 -10.57 -7.26
C ARG A 29 16.64 -10.76 -6.93
N GLU A 30 16.05 -9.77 -6.27
CA GLU A 30 14.64 -9.76 -5.93
C GLU A 30 14.00 -8.51 -6.51
N ILE A 31 12.93 -8.73 -7.26
CA ILE A 31 12.14 -7.66 -7.88
C ILE A 31 10.70 -7.88 -7.45
N VAL A 32 10.13 -6.89 -6.78
CA VAL A 32 8.73 -6.89 -6.36
C VAL A 32 8.06 -5.68 -6.98
N ALA A 33 6.94 -5.91 -7.66
CA ALA A 33 6.11 -4.84 -8.22
C ALA A 33 4.68 -5.01 -7.70
N GLY A 34 4.08 -3.97 -7.15
CA GLY A 34 2.76 -4.04 -6.55
C GLY A 34 1.88 -2.86 -6.89
N MET A 35 0.58 -3.10 -6.79
CA MET A 35 -0.45 -2.09 -6.95
C MET A 35 -1.57 -2.30 -5.94
N GLY A 36 -2.30 -1.24 -5.62
CA GLY A 36 -3.45 -1.31 -4.74
C GLY A 36 -4.37 -0.11 -4.89
N LEU A 37 -5.62 -0.29 -4.49
CA LEU A 37 -6.62 0.75 -4.39
C LEU A 37 -6.75 1.16 -2.93
N ARG A 38 -6.55 2.45 -2.68
CA ARG A 38 -6.66 3.08 -1.37
C ARG A 38 -7.95 3.87 -1.30
N PHE A 39 -8.81 3.51 -0.36
CA PHE A 39 -10.08 4.18 -0.07
C PHE A 39 -9.95 4.94 1.24
N MET A 40 -10.28 6.22 1.24
CA MET A 40 -10.36 7.01 2.47
C MET A 40 -11.73 6.80 3.12
N LEU A 41 -11.76 6.29 4.35
CA LEU A 41 -13.01 6.00 5.08
C LEU A 41 -13.51 7.21 5.86
N THR A 42 -12.59 8.08 6.29
CA THR A 42 -12.95 9.30 7.01
C THR A 42 -12.09 10.44 6.49
N GLU A 43 -12.75 11.38 5.81
CA GLU A 43 -12.19 12.69 5.52
C GLU A 43 -12.43 13.60 6.71
N GLN A 44 -11.42 14.38 7.05
CA GLN A 44 -11.44 15.28 8.20
C GLN A 44 -12.68 16.20 8.17
N SER A 45 -13.50 16.17 9.22
CA SER A 45 -14.41 17.29 9.51
C SER A 45 -13.60 18.38 10.19
N HIS A 46 -13.59 19.57 9.59
CA HIS A 46 -12.75 20.73 9.89
C HIS A 46 -12.88 21.32 11.31
N TYR A 47 -13.68 20.74 12.21
CA TYR A 47 -14.20 21.43 13.39
C TYR A 47 -13.80 20.91 14.78
N THR A 48 -13.23 19.71 14.95
CA THR A 48 -13.07 19.17 16.32
C THR A 48 -11.72 18.56 16.70
N GLY A 49 -10.74 18.40 15.81
CA GLY A 49 -9.39 17.93 16.21
C GLY A 49 -9.30 16.51 16.79
N PHE A 50 -10.41 15.76 16.86
CA PHE A 50 -10.51 14.42 17.47
C PHE A 50 -10.76 13.28 16.47
N MET A 51 -10.98 13.57 15.18
CA MET A 51 -11.22 12.52 14.19
C MET A 51 -9.90 12.00 13.60
N LYS A 52 -9.57 10.74 13.92
CA LYS A 52 -8.41 10.05 13.34
C LYS A 52 -8.72 9.70 11.88
N GLU A 53 -8.04 10.36 10.96
CA GLU A 53 -8.13 10.05 9.53
C GLU A 53 -7.79 8.57 9.30
N SER A 54 -8.58 7.91 8.47
CA SER A 54 -8.42 6.48 8.20
C SER A 54 -8.56 6.17 6.72
N ALA A 55 -7.77 5.20 6.27
CA ALA A 55 -7.80 4.69 4.91
C ALA A 55 -7.64 3.17 4.90
N LEU A 56 -8.33 2.51 3.98
CA LEU A 56 -8.19 1.09 3.70
C LEU A 56 -7.56 0.94 2.32
N THR A 57 -6.47 0.20 2.23
CA THR A 57 -5.84 -0.15 0.95
C THR A 57 -5.97 -1.64 0.72
N PHE A 58 -6.49 -2.02 -0.44
CA PHE A 58 -6.50 -3.40 -0.92
C PHE A 58 -5.62 -3.49 -2.16
N GLY A 59 -4.72 -4.46 -2.23
CA GLY A 59 -3.83 -4.59 -3.37
C GLY A 59 -3.11 -5.92 -3.42
N ALA A 60 -2.22 -6.06 -4.38
CA ALA A 60 -1.33 -7.21 -4.48
C ALA A 60 0.04 -6.76 -4.96
N SER A 61 1.06 -7.50 -4.54
CA SER A 61 2.43 -7.36 -5.05
C SER A 61 2.84 -8.65 -5.72
N TYR A 62 3.63 -8.57 -6.79
CA TYR A 62 4.19 -9.71 -7.49
C TYR A 62 5.70 -9.70 -7.29
N ARG A 63 6.22 -10.76 -6.66
CA ARG A 63 7.65 -11.06 -6.56
C ARG A 63 8.03 -11.89 -7.79
N VAL A 64 8.79 -11.27 -8.68
CA VAL A 64 9.11 -11.83 -9.99
C VAL A 64 9.74 -13.21 -9.84
N ALA A 65 9.18 -14.18 -10.57
CA ALA A 65 9.62 -15.58 -10.61
C ALA A 65 9.47 -16.37 -9.30
N ASP A 66 8.69 -15.88 -8.33
CA ASP A 66 8.49 -16.57 -7.06
C ASP A 66 7.03 -16.61 -6.60
N ALA A 67 6.42 -15.45 -6.36
CA ALA A 67 5.14 -15.41 -5.65
C ALA A 67 4.27 -14.17 -5.91
N ILE A 68 2.96 -14.30 -5.68
CA ILE A 68 1.98 -13.21 -5.65
C ILE A 68 1.53 -13.01 -4.21
N ILE A 69 1.51 -11.76 -3.76
CA ILE A 69 1.26 -11.36 -2.38
C ILE A 69 0.03 -10.43 -2.36
N PRO A 70 -1.22 -10.97 -2.32
CA PRO A 70 -2.39 -10.18 -1.95
C PRO A 70 -2.22 -9.59 -0.55
N GLN A 71 -2.66 -8.35 -0.37
CA GLN A 71 -2.53 -7.62 0.89
C GLN A 71 -3.69 -6.66 1.15
N VAL A 72 -3.98 -6.47 2.44
CA VAL A 72 -4.93 -5.49 2.97
C VAL A 72 -4.22 -4.65 4.03
N GLN A 73 -4.40 -3.33 3.97
CA GLN A 73 -3.78 -2.37 4.89
C GLN A 73 -4.83 -1.40 5.42
N LEU A 74 -4.89 -1.25 6.73
CA LEU A 74 -5.66 -0.22 7.41
C LEU A 74 -4.70 0.84 7.96
N GLU A 75 -4.88 2.08 7.53
CA GLU A 75 -4.18 3.26 8.03
C GLU A 75 -5.10 4.02 8.98
N ILE A 76 -4.61 4.33 10.19
CA ILE A 76 -5.31 5.13 11.20
C ILE A 76 -4.32 6.15 11.77
N ALA A 77 -4.56 7.44 11.52
CA ALA A 77 -3.67 8.53 11.89
C ALA A 77 -2.21 8.28 11.42
N ASN A 78 -1.28 8.06 12.35
CA ASN A 78 0.13 7.80 12.06
C ASN A 78 0.51 6.31 11.99
N PHE A 79 -0.45 5.41 12.17
CA PHE A 79 -0.21 3.98 12.15
C PHE A 79 -0.83 3.34 10.91
N ALA A 80 -0.15 2.34 10.36
CA ALA A 80 -0.69 1.46 9.34
C ALA A 80 -0.45 0.02 9.75
N VAL A 81 -1.52 -0.76 9.80
CA VAL A 81 -1.48 -2.20 10.06
C VAL A 81 -1.92 -2.89 8.79
N GLY A 82 -1.25 -3.97 8.41
CA GLY A 82 -1.71 -4.76 7.29
C GLY A 82 -1.37 -6.23 7.41
N VAL A 83 -2.09 -6.99 6.61
CA VAL A 83 -1.92 -8.42 6.45
C VAL A 83 -1.72 -8.72 4.97
N GLY A 84 -0.78 -9.61 4.69
CA GLY A 84 -0.54 -10.17 3.37
C GLY A 84 -0.58 -11.69 3.43
N TYR A 85 -0.77 -12.31 2.28
CA TYR A 85 -0.59 -13.75 2.14
C TYR A 85 0.32 -13.99 0.95
N ASP A 86 1.47 -14.61 1.18
CA ASP A 86 2.40 -14.97 0.11
C ASP A 86 1.85 -16.21 -0.62
N VAL A 87 1.67 -16.16 -1.93
CA VAL A 87 1.19 -17.29 -2.75
C VAL A 87 2.26 -17.62 -3.78
N ASN A 88 2.98 -18.71 -3.55
CA ASN A 88 4.03 -19.17 -4.47
C ASN A 88 3.41 -19.56 -5.81
N VAL A 89 3.97 -19.03 -6.91
CA VAL A 89 3.54 -19.29 -8.29
C VAL A 89 4.63 -19.94 -9.14
N SER A 90 5.85 -20.14 -8.61
CA SER A 90 6.91 -20.86 -9.31
C SER A 90 6.69 -22.38 -9.28
N GLY A 91 7.10 -23.09 -10.35
CA GLY A 91 6.87 -24.53 -10.59
C GLY A 91 7.56 -25.52 -9.64
N LEU A 92 7.85 -25.12 -8.39
CA LEU A 92 8.21 -26.00 -7.27
C LEU A 92 6.95 -26.59 -6.60
N ASP A 93 5.93 -26.82 -7.41
CA ASP A 93 4.57 -27.24 -7.06
C ASP A 93 4.48 -28.67 -6.49
N VAL A 94 5.56 -29.44 -6.49
CA VAL A 94 5.56 -30.84 -6.00
C VAL A 94 5.85 -30.97 -4.50
N ALA A 95 6.33 -29.91 -3.84
CA ALA A 95 6.75 -30.00 -2.43
C ALA A 95 5.90 -29.19 -1.42
N SER A 96 5.06 -28.23 -1.87
CA SER A 96 4.42 -27.26 -0.97
C SER A 96 2.90 -27.07 -1.14
N ASP A 97 2.27 -27.64 -2.18
CA ASP A 97 0.81 -27.57 -2.39
C ASP A 97 0.26 -26.13 -2.46
N GLY A 98 1.03 -25.19 -3.04
CA GLY A 98 0.68 -23.76 -3.10
C GLY A 98 0.55 -23.05 -1.74
N ARG A 99 0.97 -23.68 -0.63
CA ARG A 99 0.86 -23.11 0.72
C ARG A 99 1.97 -22.10 0.94
N GLY A 100 1.64 -20.82 0.87
CA GLY A 100 2.53 -19.79 1.39
C GLY A 100 2.15 -19.32 2.80
N GLY A 101 2.68 -18.18 3.21
CA GLY A 101 2.65 -17.69 4.58
C GLY A 101 1.76 -16.48 4.79
N ILE A 102 1.10 -16.40 5.94
CA ILE A 102 0.44 -15.17 6.39
C ILE A 102 1.53 -14.23 6.91
N GLU A 103 1.54 -13.01 6.38
CA GLU A 103 2.45 -11.95 6.80
C GLU A 103 1.66 -10.84 7.49
N LEU A 104 2.15 -10.38 8.64
CA LEU A 104 1.57 -9.26 9.38
C LEU A 104 2.61 -8.15 9.49
N TYR A 105 2.20 -6.91 9.24
CA TYR A 105 3.10 -5.76 9.37
C TYR A 105 2.44 -4.58 10.07
N LEU A 106 3.27 -3.84 10.80
CA LEU A 106 2.94 -2.58 11.46
C LEU A 106 3.92 -1.52 10.99
N ARG A 107 3.39 -0.38 10.56
CA ARG A 107 4.18 0.77 10.09
C ARG A 107 3.77 2.02 10.85
N TYR A 108 4.76 2.74 11.36
CA TYR A 108 4.58 4.09 11.87
C TYR A 108 4.99 5.10 10.79
N ILE A 109 4.13 6.07 10.50
CA ILE A 109 4.29 7.04 9.41
C ILE A 109 4.32 8.45 10.00
N ASN A 110 5.47 9.11 9.88
CA ASN A 110 5.68 10.49 10.31
C ASN A 110 6.44 11.28 9.21
N PRO A 111 5.91 12.41 8.71
CA PRO A 111 4.62 13.04 9.04
C PRO A 111 3.41 12.22 8.58
N SER A 112 2.23 12.49 9.19
CA SER A 112 0.97 11.78 8.88
C SER A 112 0.71 11.71 7.37
N PRO A 113 0.34 10.52 6.83
CA PRO A 113 0.12 10.33 5.39
C PRO A 113 -1.04 11.16 4.83
N PHE A 114 -1.88 11.72 5.71
CA PHE A 114 -3.04 12.52 5.35
C PHE A 114 -2.75 14.04 5.28
N ARG A 115 -1.65 14.52 5.88
CA ARG A 115 -1.29 15.96 5.89
C ARG A 115 -1.03 16.54 4.49
N TYR A 116 -0.73 15.71 3.50
CA TYR A 116 -0.37 16.14 2.15
C TYR A 116 -1.56 16.37 1.21
N GLN A 117 -2.79 16.05 1.62
CA GLN A 117 -3.97 16.22 0.76
C GLN A 117 -4.45 17.67 0.63
N ASN A 118 -4.06 18.55 1.58
CA ASN A 118 -4.46 19.96 1.62
C ASN A 118 -3.65 20.92 0.72
N LYS A 119 -2.92 20.42 -0.29
CA LYS A 119 -2.13 21.29 -1.20
C LYS A 119 -2.55 21.25 -2.67
N SER A 120 -3.76 20.80 -2.98
CA SER A 120 -4.29 20.89 -4.35
C SER A 120 -5.25 22.09 -4.50
N PHE A 121 -4.67 23.23 -4.86
CA PHE A 121 -5.06 24.01 -6.03
C PHE A 121 -6.50 24.61 -6.11
N ASN A 122 -6.93 25.41 -5.14
CA ASN A 122 -7.82 26.53 -5.48
C ASN A 122 -6.97 27.67 -6.05
N LYS A 123 -6.61 27.57 -7.34
CA LYS A 123 -6.16 28.72 -8.12
C LYS A 123 -7.32 29.13 -9.01
N SER A 124 -8.29 29.82 -8.40
CA SER A 124 -9.29 30.58 -9.13
C SER A 124 -8.59 31.57 -10.05
N PHE A 125 -8.66 31.34 -11.35
CA PHE A 125 -8.48 32.40 -12.34
C PHE A 125 -9.87 32.92 -12.71
N PHE A 126 -9.94 34.25 -12.77
CA PHE A 126 -11.05 35.11 -13.14
C PHE A 126 -11.86 34.62 -14.35
#